data_AF-A0A8T5J340-F1
#
_entry.id   AF-A0A8T5J340-F1
#
_cell.length_a   1.000
_cell.length_b   1.000
_cell.length_c   1.000
_cell.angle_alpha   90.00
_cell.angle_beta   90.00
_cell.angle_gamma   90.00
#
_symmetry.space_group_name_H-M   'P 1'
#
loop_
_entity.id
_entity.type
_entity.pdbx_description
1 polymer ?
#
loop_
_entity_poly.entity_id
_entity_poly.type
_entity_poly.pdbx_seq_one_letter_code
_entity_poly.pdbx_strand_id
1 'polypeptide(L)'
;MSHIPDRKSIEDFADDMIKYDAYARTAIGDGYMTRDESVITTWINNFCNNNTDSYNDFDELLKALELQKPIAYKFASQEFGVSVEICEELFQKSCILRTTYKGKVKWDEE
;
A
#
# COMPACT_ATOMS: atom_id res chain seq x y z
N MET A 1 -6.74 -23.39 -12.01
CA MET A 1 -6.77 -24.11 -10.72
C MET A 1 -6.65 -23.04 -9.64
N SER A 2 -7.62 -22.95 -8.72
CA SER A 2 -7.50 -22.03 -7.58
C SER A 2 -6.41 -22.57 -6.66
N HIS A 3 -5.32 -21.82 -6.51
CA HIS A 3 -4.25 -22.16 -5.57
C HIS A 3 -4.72 -21.71 -4.19
N ILE A 4 -4.94 -22.65 -3.28
CA ILE A 4 -5.19 -22.32 -1.87
C ILE A 4 -3.83 -21.91 -1.30
N PRO A 5 -3.65 -20.67 -0.81
CA PRO A 5 -2.37 -20.24 -0.25
C PRO A 5 -2.00 -21.10 0.96
N ASP A 6 -0.72 -21.43 1.09
CA ASP A 6 -0.23 -22.13 2.27
C ASP A 6 -0.29 -21.23 3.51
N ARG A 7 -0.26 -21.87 4.68
CA ARG A 7 -0.35 -21.17 5.98
C ARG A 7 0.72 -20.09 6.12
N LYS A 8 1.95 -20.35 5.66
CA LYS A 8 3.07 -19.42 5.78
C LYS A 8 2.81 -18.14 4.98
N SER A 9 2.30 -18.28 3.76
CA SER A 9 1.94 -17.15 2.89
C SER A 9 0.84 -16.28 3.51
N ILE A 10 -0.11 -16.89 4.23
CA ILE A 10 -1.15 -16.17 4.96
C ILE A 10 -0.57 -15.44 6.18
N GLU A 11 0.32 -16.08 6.92
CA GLU A 11 1.01 -15.48 8.08
C GLU A 11 1.90 -14.30 7.64
N ASP A 12 2.71 -14.47 6.57
CA ASP A 12 3.56 -13.42 6.02
C ASP A 12 2.71 -12.21 5.53
N PHE A 13 1.55 -12.45 4.90
CA PHE A 13 0.62 -11.38 4.50
C PHE A 13 0.00 -10.65 5.71
N ALA A 14 -0.41 -11.40 6.75
CA ALA A 14 -0.96 -10.81 7.96
C ALA A 14 0.07 -9.90 8.68
N ASP A 15 1.32 -10.35 8.75
CA ASP A 15 2.43 -9.59 9.34
C ASP A 15 2.69 -8.29 8.57
N ASP A 16 2.67 -8.33 7.24
CA ASP A 16 2.85 -7.13 6.41
C ASP A 16 1.71 -6.12 6.60
N MET A 17 0.47 -6.61 6.78
CA MET A 17 -0.66 -5.74 7.09
C MET A 17 -0.54 -5.09 8.47
N ILE A 18 -0.10 -5.83 9.49
CA ILE A 18 0.15 -5.30 10.84
C ILE A 18 1.25 -4.23 10.81
N LYS A 19 2.34 -4.49 10.09
CA LYS A 19 3.44 -3.54 9.89
C LYS A 19 2.95 -2.25 9.22
N TYR A 20 2.17 -2.38 8.16
CA TYR A 20 1.64 -1.22 7.45
C TYR A 20 0.72 -0.37 8.34
N ASP A 21 -0.17 -0.99 9.13
CA ASP A 21 -1.04 -0.26 10.08
C ASP A 21 -0.20 0.50 11.13
N ALA A 22 0.85 -0.13 11.65
CA ALA A 22 1.74 0.52 12.62
C ALA A 22 2.48 1.74 12.01
N TYR A 23 2.96 1.62 10.76
CA TYR A 23 3.59 2.72 10.03
C TYR A 23 2.61 3.87 9.79
N ALA A 24 1.39 3.56 9.33
CA ALA A 24 0.34 4.53 9.09
C ALA A 24 -0.03 5.30 10.37
N ARG A 25 -0.24 4.59 11.49
CA ARG A 25 -0.54 5.22 12.79
C ARG A 25 0.57 6.16 13.26
N THR A 26 1.81 5.73 13.13
CA THR A 26 2.97 6.55 13.54
C THR A 26 3.09 7.79 12.66
N ALA A 27 2.91 7.66 11.35
CA ALA A 27 2.93 8.79 10.42
C ALA A 27 1.80 9.80 10.66
N ILE A 28 0.62 9.32 11.07
CA ILE A 28 -0.49 10.19 11.49
C ILE A 28 -0.15 10.92 12.79
N GLY A 29 0.43 10.23 13.77
CA GLY A 29 0.88 10.84 15.02
C GLY A 29 1.95 11.92 14.82
N ASP A 30 2.85 11.73 13.86
CA ASP A 30 3.91 12.68 13.48
C ASP A 30 3.40 13.84 12.60
N GLY A 31 2.13 13.82 12.18
CA GLY A 31 1.55 14.83 11.29
C GLY A 31 2.04 14.76 9.83
N TYR A 32 2.71 13.67 9.45
CA TYR A 32 3.19 13.45 8.07
C TYR A 32 2.05 13.20 7.08
N MET A 33 0.98 12.55 7.56
CA MET A 33 -0.24 12.34 6.80
C MET A 33 -1.46 12.38 7.71
N THR A 34 -2.62 12.65 7.13
CA THR A 34 -3.91 12.54 7.81
C THR A 34 -4.47 11.13 7.70
N ARG A 35 -5.51 10.84 8.50
CA ARG A 35 -6.27 9.59 8.39
C ARG A 35 -6.90 9.42 7.01
N ASP A 36 -7.45 10.49 6.43
CA ASP A 36 -8.11 10.43 5.13
C ASP A 36 -7.10 10.16 4.00
N GLU A 37 -5.93 10.79 4.06
CA GLU A 37 -4.80 10.47 3.17
C GLU A 37 -4.37 8.99 3.32
N SER A 38 -4.40 8.43 4.53
CA SER A 38 -4.08 7.02 4.76
C SER A 38 -5.13 6.07 4.15
N VAL A 39 -6.40 6.44 4.17
CA VAL A 39 -7.47 5.69 3.51
C VAL A 39 -7.27 5.68 1.99
N ILE A 40 -7.04 6.85 1.38
CA ILE A 40 -6.85 6.97 -0.07
C ILE A 40 -5.62 6.15 -0.52
N THR A 41 -4.51 6.26 0.20
CA THR A 41 -3.29 5.50 -0.12
C THR A 41 -3.47 3.99 0.03
N THR A 42 -4.18 3.54 1.07
CA THR A 42 -4.51 2.13 1.25
C THR A 42 -5.39 1.62 0.11
N TRP A 43 -6.38 2.42 -0.29
CA TRP A 43 -7.27 2.07 -1.40
C TRP A 43 -6.50 1.92 -2.72
N ILE A 44 -5.64 2.87 -3.06
CA ILE A 44 -4.81 2.82 -4.29
C ILE A 44 -3.89 1.59 -4.27
N ASN A 45 -3.21 1.32 -3.15
CA ASN A 45 -2.33 0.17 -3.00
C ASN A 45 -3.09 -1.16 -3.17
N ASN A 46 -4.27 -1.28 -2.55
CA ASN A 46 -5.11 -2.47 -2.69
C ASN A 46 -5.64 -2.64 -4.11
N PHE A 47 -6.02 -1.55 -4.78
CA PHE A 47 -6.40 -1.61 -6.19
C PHE A 47 -5.27 -2.18 -7.04
N CYS A 48 -4.06 -1.64 -6.88
CA CYS A 48 -2.89 -2.13 -7.61
C CYS A 48 -2.63 -3.61 -7.30
N ASN A 49 -2.56 -4.00 -6.02
CA ASN A 49 -2.28 -5.38 -5.62
C ASN A 49 -3.32 -6.40 -6.09
N ASN A 50 -4.61 -6.03 -6.13
CA ASN A 50 -5.68 -6.92 -6.59
C ASN A 50 -5.73 -7.05 -8.12
N ASN A 51 -5.13 -6.11 -8.86
CA ASN A 51 -5.12 -6.09 -10.32
C ASN A 51 -3.75 -6.40 -10.94
N THR A 52 -2.72 -6.57 -10.11
CA THR A 52 -1.50 -7.27 -10.47
C THR A 52 -1.68 -8.70 -10.00
N ASP A 53 -2.00 -9.62 -10.91
CA ASP A 53 -1.98 -11.05 -10.61
C ASP A 53 -0.65 -11.43 -9.94
N SER A 54 -0.62 -12.54 -9.21
CA SER A 54 0.59 -13.04 -8.54
C SER A 54 1.70 -13.37 -9.56
N TYR A 55 2.42 -12.34 -10.01
CA TYR A 55 3.59 -12.45 -10.86
C TYR A 55 4.72 -13.05 -10.01
N ASN A 56 5.24 -14.19 -10.47
CA ASN A 56 6.39 -14.84 -9.84
C ASN A 56 7.72 -14.11 -10.16
N ASP A 57 7.69 -13.16 -11.10
CA ASP A 57 8.82 -12.34 -11.51
C ASP A 57 8.63 -10.89 -11.03
N PHE A 58 9.64 -10.37 -10.32
CA PHE A 58 9.64 -9.04 -9.75
C PHE A 58 9.61 -7.93 -10.81
N ASP A 59 10.26 -8.12 -11.97
CA ASP A 59 10.27 -7.14 -13.06
C ASP A 59 8.91 -7.09 -13.77
N GLU A 60 8.23 -8.24 -13.88
CA GLU A 60 6.85 -8.29 -14.39
C GLU A 60 5.86 -7.64 -13.44
N LEU A 61 6.01 -7.89 -12.13
CA LEU A 61 5.22 -7.21 -11.09
C LEU A 61 5.40 -5.69 -11.15
N LEU A 62 6.64 -5.20 -11.27
CA LEU A 62 6.92 -3.77 -11.38
C LEU A 62 6.26 -3.17 -12.62
N LYS A 63 6.38 -3.81 -13.78
CA LYS A 63 5.72 -3.34 -15.02
C LYS A 63 4.20 -3.34 -14.88
N ALA A 64 3.62 -4.36 -14.26
CA ALA A 64 2.18 -4.43 -14.03
C ALA A 64 1.72 -3.31 -13.09
N LEU A 65 2.46 -3.02 -12.02
CA LEU A 65 2.19 -1.89 -11.13
C LEU A 65 2.23 -0.55 -11.87
N GLU A 66 3.21 -0.33 -12.75
CA GLU A 66 3.28 0.90 -13.56
C GLU A 66 2.07 1.06 -14.49
N LEU A 67 1.52 -0.03 -15.02
CA LEU A 67 0.30 0.01 -15.85
C LEU A 67 -0.97 0.25 -15.02
N GLN A 68 -1.03 -0.27 -13.79
CA GLN A 68 -2.21 -0.15 -12.94
C GLN A 68 -2.31 1.19 -12.20
N LYS A 69 -1.17 1.82 -11.87
CA LYS A 69 -1.14 3.10 -11.13
C LYS A 69 -2.04 4.19 -11.74
N PRO A 70 -1.95 4.53 -13.05
CA PRO A 70 -2.80 5.57 -13.63
C PRO A 70 -4.29 5.24 -13.55
N ILE A 71 -4.64 3.96 -13.65
CA ILE A 71 -6.01 3.47 -13.54
C ILE A 71 -6.50 3.62 -12.10
N ALA A 72 -5.69 3.19 -11.13
CA ALA A 72 -5.96 3.33 -9.71
C ALA A 72 -6.16 4.81 -9.31
N TYR A 73 -5.33 5.72 -9.80
CA TYR A 73 -5.45 7.15 -9.50
C TYR A 73 -6.76 7.73 -10.04
N LYS A 74 -7.17 7.34 -11.25
CA LYS A 74 -8.42 7.79 -11.85
C LYS A 74 -9.64 7.33 -11.05
N PHE A 75 -9.68 6.05 -10.64
CA PHE A 75 -10.78 5.56 -9.83
C PHE A 75 -10.78 6.15 -8.42
N ALA A 76 -9.62 6.29 -7.78
CA ALA A 76 -9.50 6.95 -6.48
C ALA A 76 -9.96 8.43 -6.55
N SER A 77 -9.61 9.13 -7.62
CA SER A 77 -10.07 10.51 -7.85
C SER A 77 -11.60 10.60 -7.91
N GLN A 78 -12.25 9.64 -8.56
CA GLN A 78 -13.72 9.57 -8.64
C GLN A 78 -14.37 9.20 -7.31
N GLU A 79 -13.80 8.22 -6.60
CA GLU A 79 -14.35 7.71 -5.33
C GLU A 79 -14.22 8.73 -4.20
N PHE A 80 -13.06 9.40 -4.10
CA PHE A 80 -12.73 10.29 -2.98
C PHE A 80 -12.88 11.78 -3.31
N GLY A 81 -13.22 12.14 -4.55
CA GLY A 81 -13.41 13.53 -4.97
C GLY A 81 -12.12 14.37 -4.95
N VAL A 82 -10.96 13.73 -5.04
CA VAL A 82 -9.63 14.38 -5.11
C VAL A 82 -9.11 14.37 -6.55
N SER A 83 -8.12 15.20 -6.88
CA SER A 83 -7.53 15.17 -8.22
C SER A 83 -6.60 13.96 -8.41
N VAL A 84 -6.32 13.61 -9.67
CA VAL A 84 -5.39 12.53 -10.01
C VAL A 84 -3.98 12.85 -9.52
N GLU A 85 -3.57 14.11 -9.58
CA GLU A 85 -2.28 14.59 -9.09
C GLU A 85 -2.16 14.38 -7.57
N ILE A 86 -3.22 14.65 -6.81
CA ILE A 86 -3.26 14.37 -5.37
C ILE A 86 -3.15 12.85 -5.13
N CYS A 87 -3.85 12.02 -5.89
CA CYS A 87 -3.71 10.56 -5.78
C CYS A 87 -2.27 10.09 -6.01
N GLU A 88 -1.56 10.67 -6.99
CA GLU A 88 -0.16 10.36 -7.27
C GLU A 88 0.75 10.78 -6.11
N GLU A 89 0.61 12.01 -5.61
CA GLU A 89 1.36 12.51 -4.45
C GLU A 89 1.16 11.62 -3.22
N LEU A 90 -0.09 11.23 -2.96
CA LEU A 90 -0.44 10.33 -1.88
C LEU A 90 0.19 8.95 -2.06
N PHE A 91 0.15 8.38 -3.27
CA PHE A 91 0.82 7.13 -3.55
C PHE A 91 2.33 7.21 -3.26
N GLN A 92 2.99 8.29 -3.69
CA GLN A 92 4.40 8.55 -3.38
C GLN A 92 4.66 8.68 -1.87
N LYS A 93 3.80 9.40 -1.13
CA LYS A 93 3.87 9.44 0.35
C LYS A 93 3.79 8.04 0.95
N SER A 94 2.94 7.17 0.41
CA SER A 94 2.80 5.78 0.89
C SER A 94 4.04 4.90 0.64
N CYS A 95 4.76 5.15 -0.46
CA CYS A 95 6.05 4.50 -0.72
C CYS A 95 7.12 4.95 0.29
N ILE A 96 7.15 6.25 0.62
CA ILE A 96 8.07 6.82 1.61
C ILE A 96 7.72 6.35 3.03
N LEU A 97 6.43 6.18 3.33
CA LEU A 97 5.96 5.69 4.62
C LEU A 97 6.61 4.34 4.98
N ARG A 98 6.60 3.39 4.04
CA ARG A 98 7.14 2.03 4.25
C ARG A 98 8.65 2.02 4.48
N THR A 99 9.40 2.96 3.92
CA THR A 99 10.85 3.04 4.10
C THR A 99 11.24 3.83 5.34
N THR A 100 10.55 4.95 5.60
CA THR A 100 10.91 5.90 6.67
C THR A 100 10.43 5.43 8.04
N TYR A 101 9.21 4.88 8.13
CA TYR A 101 8.61 4.52 9.41
C TYR A 101 8.95 3.10 9.87
N LYS A 102 9.51 2.27 8.96
CA LYS A 102 10.09 0.96 9.33
C LYS A 102 11.10 1.05 10.46
N GLY A 103 11.95 2.07 10.47
CA GLY A 103 12.93 2.30 11.54
C GLY A 103 12.40 3.04 12.77
N LYS A 104 11.15 3.54 12.72
CA LYS A 104 10.52 4.31 13.82
C LYS A 104 9.58 3.47 14.68
N VAL A 105 8.98 2.43 14.11
CA VAL A 105 8.15 1.50 14.89
C VAL A 105 9.07 0.59 15.69
N LYS A 106 8.96 0.70 17.02
CA LYS A 106 9.56 -0.27 17.93
C LYS A 106 8.66 -1.49 17.94
N TRP A 107 9.19 -2.60 17.45
CA TRP A 107 8.60 -3.91 17.64
C TRP A 107 9.08 -4.39 19.00
N ASP A 108 8.18 -4.90 19.82
CA ASP A 108 8.60 -5.64 21.01
C ASP A 108 9.36 -6.87 20.47
N GLU A 109 10.69 -6.82 20.51
CA GLU A 109 11.54 -7.96 20.19
C GLU A 109 11.32 -9.01 21.29
N GLU A 110 10.69 -10.14 20.95
CA GLU A 110 10.77 -11.38 21.73
C GLU A 110 12.12 -12.07 21.50
#